data_AF-A0A2E0BX77-F1
#
_entry.id   AF-A0A2E0BX77-F1
#
_cell.length_a   1.000
_cell.length_b   1.000
_cell.length_c   1.000
_cell.angle_alpha   90.00
_cell.angle_beta   90.00
_cell.angle_gamma   90.00
#
_symmetry.space_group_name_H-M   'P 1'
#
loop_
_entity.id
_entity.type
_entity.pdbx_description
1 polymer ?
#
loop_
_entity_poly.entity_id
_entity_poly.type
_entity_poly.pdbx_seq_one_letter_code
_entity_poly.pdbx_strand_id
1 'polypeptide(L)'
;MASLILMRHGQSMWNAANLFTGWVDVPLTQVGIDEALAGGQKLADVQIDEVHTSTLIRAQMTAMLALSQHNSGKTPVFQYSDSGEVMSDNERKMVEWSQMNAGSDVSNILPVYVSWKLNERMYGDLQGMNKQATRDKFGDEQVKIWRRSYDTPPPNGESLELTAARTIPYLQSTLLPAFDEGKNLFIAAHG
;
A
#
# COMPACT_ATOMS: atom_id res chain seq x y z
N MET A 1 20.11 5.36 -14.23
CA MET A 1 18.79 4.87 -14.67
C MET A 1 17.98 4.70 -13.41
N ALA A 2 16.80 5.32 -13.32
CA ALA A 2 15.91 5.20 -12.17
C ALA A 2 15.34 3.77 -12.06
N SER A 3 15.02 3.34 -10.83
CA SER A 3 14.42 2.04 -10.55
C SER A 3 13.02 2.20 -9.95
N LEU A 4 12.07 1.41 -10.45
CA LEU A 4 10.73 1.28 -9.89
C LEU A 4 10.62 -0.08 -9.20
N ILE A 5 10.58 -0.08 -7.86
CA ILE A 5 10.61 -1.29 -7.03
C ILE A 5 9.22 -1.52 -6.48
N LEU A 6 8.58 -2.62 -6.85
CA LEU A 6 7.23 -2.99 -6.40
C LEU A 6 7.31 -4.15 -5.40
N MET A 7 6.69 -3.99 -4.25
CA MET A 7 6.54 -5.05 -3.24
C MET A 7 5.08 -5.19 -2.84
N ARG A 8 4.53 -6.39 -3.02
CA ARG A 8 3.23 -6.73 -2.44
C ARG A 8 3.40 -6.99 -0.96
N HIS A 9 2.42 -6.58 -0.16
CA HIS A 9 2.42 -6.87 1.28
C HIS A 9 2.51 -8.39 1.58
N GLY A 10 3.12 -8.74 2.71
CA GLY A 10 3.19 -10.12 3.19
C GLY A 10 1.84 -10.70 3.62
N GLN A 11 1.79 -11.95 4.05
CA GLN A 11 0.56 -12.61 4.50
C GLN A 11 -0.12 -11.85 5.65
N SER A 12 -1.34 -11.35 5.42
CA SER A 12 -2.18 -10.72 6.47
C SER A 12 -2.96 -11.74 7.30
N MET A 13 -3.41 -11.34 8.50
CA MET A 13 -4.21 -12.20 9.38
C MET A 13 -5.46 -12.77 8.68
N TRP A 14 -6.10 -11.99 7.82
CA TRP A 14 -7.28 -12.46 7.07
C TRP A 14 -6.92 -13.28 5.83
N ASN A 15 -5.72 -13.14 5.28
CA ASN A 15 -5.26 -14.10 4.28
C ASN A 15 -5.09 -15.49 4.91
N ALA A 16 -4.47 -15.56 6.09
CA ALA A 16 -4.30 -16.79 6.85
C ALA A 16 -5.65 -17.40 7.28
N ALA A 17 -6.60 -16.56 7.71
CA ALA A 17 -7.95 -17.00 8.08
C ALA A 17 -8.88 -17.29 6.87
N ASN A 18 -8.35 -17.21 5.64
CA ASN A 18 -9.10 -17.41 4.40
C ASN A 18 -10.34 -16.50 4.27
N LEU A 19 -10.25 -15.25 4.72
CA LEU A 19 -11.31 -14.24 4.61
C LEU A 19 -11.05 -13.27 3.44
N PHE A 20 -12.10 -12.72 2.85
CA PHE A 20 -12.00 -11.59 1.94
C PHE A 20 -11.67 -10.31 2.74
N THR A 21 -10.61 -9.61 2.36
CA THR A 21 -10.11 -8.45 3.11
C THR A 21 -10.59 -7.13 2.53
N GLY A 22 -10.22 -6.83 1.28
CA GLY A 22 -10.49 -5.54 0.67
C GLY A 22 -9.90 -4.41 1.51
N TRP A 23 -10.72 -3.45 1.87
CA TRP A 23 -10.31 -2.26 2.63
C TRP A 23 -10.36 -2.46 4.14
N VAL A 24 -10.77 -3.63 4.63
CA VAL A 24 -10.67 -3.91 6.07
C VAL A 24 -9.21 -3.93 6.48
N ASP A 25 -8.88 -3.11 7.48
CA ASP A 25 -7.51 -2.81 7.82
C ASP A 25 -6.95 -3.77 8.87
N VAL A 26 -6.36 -4.86 8.38
CA VAL A 26 -5.82 -5.95 9.21
C VAL A 26 -4.31 -6.02 9.09
N PRO A 27 -3.60 -6.36 10.18
CA PRO A 27 -2.14 -6.43 10.17
C PRO A 27 -1.60 -7.69 9.49
N LEU A 28 -0.28 -7.71 9.32
CA LEU A 28 0.47 -8.89 8.93
C LEU A 28 0.42 -9.97 10.03
N THR A 29 0.55 -11.22 9.60
CA THR A 29 0.91 -12.33 10.49
C THR A 29 2.42 -12.32 10.76
N GLN A 30 2.90 -13.19 11.66
CA GLN A 30 4.35 -13.42 11.80
C GLN A 30 4.99 -13.86 10.48
N VAL A 31 4.32 -14.75 9.73
CA VAL A 31 4.78 -15.16 8.39
C VAL A 31 4.91 -13.94 7.46
N GLY A 32 3.91 -13.06 7.45
CA GLY A 32 3.95 -11.83 6.64
C GLY A 32 5.04 -10.85 7.08
N ILE A 33 5.36 -10.79 8.37
CA ILE A 33 6.48 -10.01 8.90
C ILE A 33 7.81 -10.58 8.39
N ASP A 34 8.00 -11.91 8.50
CA ASP A 34 9.21 -12.58 8.06
C ASP A 34 9.40 -12.45 6.53
N GLU A 35 8.32 -12.52 5.75
CA GLU A 35 8.30 -12.25 4.31
C GLU A 35 8.76 -10.82 3.98
N ALA A 36 8.26 -9.82 4.71
CA ALA A 36 8.63 -8.42 4.52
C ALA A 36 10.11 -8.17 4.87
N LEU A 37 10.60 -8.76 5.96
CA LEU A 37 12.01 -8.68 6.37
C LEU A 37 12.92 -9.35 5.34
N ALA A 38 12.58 -10.55 4.87
CA ALA A 38 13.34 -11.25 3.83
C ALA A 38 13.35 -10.48 2.50
N GLY A 39 12.24 -9.82 2.16
CA GLY A 39 12.17 -8.88 1.04
C GLY A 39 13.11 -7.69 1.22
N GLY A 40 13.09 -7.08 2.40
CA GLY A 40 13.98 -5.96 2.78
C GLY A 40 15.47 -6.30 2.68
N GLN A 41 15.86 -7.50 3.14
CA GLN A 41 17.25 -7.96 3.04
C GLN A 41 17.77 -8.02 1.59
N LYS A 42 16.90 -8.36 0.63
CA LYS A 42 17.26 -8.36 -0.81
C LYS A 42 17.38 -6.95 -1.38
N LEU A 43 16.76 -5.97 -0.74
CA LEU A 43 16.77 -4.56 -1.13
C LEU A 43 17.77 -3.74 -0.30
N ALA A 44 18.55 -4.35 0.59
CA ALA A 44 19.31 -3.64 1.63
C ALA A 44 20.28 -2.57 1.08
N ASP A 45 20.86 -2.81 -0.10
CA ASP A 45 21.83 -1.91 -0.74
C ASP A 45 21.27 -1.17 -1.98
N VAL A 46 19.98 -1.34 -2.27
CA VAL A 46 19.32 -0.70 -3.40
C VAL A 46 19.06 0.76 -3.07
N GLN A 47 19.53 1.71 -3.87
CA GLN A 47 19.22 3.12 -3.59
C GLN A 47 17.72 3.39 -3.69
N ILE A 48 17.15 4.02 -2.68
CA ILE A 48 15.74 4.43 -2.60
C ILE A 48 15.69 5.91 -2.22
N ASP A 49 14.91 6.66 -2.99
CA ASP A 49 14.77 8.11 -2.87
C ASP A 49 13.38 8.49 -2.35
N GLU A 50 12.34 7.75 -2.74
CA GLU A 50 10.96 7.95 -2.26
C GLU A 50 10.26 6.61 -2.03
N VAL A 51 9.38 6.58 -1.03
CA VAL A 51 8.56 5.40 -0.70
C VAL A 51 7.09 5.76 -0.85
N HIS A 52 6.32 4.88 -1.49
CA HIS A 52 4.87 5.02 -1.59
C HIS A 52 4.17 3.79 -1.05
N THR A 53 3.10 3.99 -0.29
CA THR A 53 2.30 2.90 0.26
C THR A 53 0.82 3.25 0.29
N SER A 54 -0.01 2.23 0.43
CA SER A 54 -1.45 2.39 0.65
C SER A 54 -1.77 2.91 2.06
N THR A 55 -3.03 3.30 2.31
CA THR A 55 -3.47 3.65 3.67
C THR A 55 -3.63 2.44 4.60
N LEU A 56 -3.49 1.22 4.08
CA LEU A 56 -3.75 -0.01 4.82
C LEU A 56 -2.50 -0.49 5.55
N ILE A 57 -2.64 -0.80 6.85
CA ILE A 57 -1.56 -1.10 7.79
C ILE A 57 -0.66 -2.23 7.30
N ARG A 58 -1.20 -3.28 6.66
CA ARG A 58 -0.41 -4.40 6.11
C ARG A 58 0.63 -3.96 5.07
N ALA A 59 0.30 -2.98 4.23
CA ALA A 59 1.24 -2.45 3.24
C ALA A 59 2.27 -1.53 3.91
N GLN A 60 1.83 -0.68 4.86
CA GLN A 60 2.71 0.18 5.64
C GLN A 60 3.70 -0.63 6.48
N MET A 61 3.23 -1.67 7.17
CA MET A 61 4.07 -2.63 7.90
C MET A 61 5.10 -3.26 6.96
N THR A 62 4.68 -3.73 5.79
CA THR A 62 5.61 -4.33 4.82
C THR A 62 6.70 -3.34 4.41
N ALA A 63 6.32 -2.09 4.07
CA ALA A 63 7.27 -1.05 3.71
C ALA A 63 8.29 -0.79 4.82
N MET A 64 7.81 -0.56 6.05
CA MET A 64 8.67 -0.18 7.17
C MET A 64 9.56 -1.34 7.63
N LEU A 65 9.03 -2.57 7.63
CA LEU A 65 9.82 -3.77 7.93
C LEU A 65 10.90 -4.00 6.86
N ALA A 66 10.58 -3.85 5.58
CA ALA A 66 11.55 -3.96 4.51
C ALA A 66 12.67 -2.90 4.65
N LEU A 67 12.29 -1.63 4.87
CA LEU A 67 13.23 -0.53 5.04
C LEU A 67 14.05 -0.60 6.34
N SER A 68 13.57 -1.30 7.37
CA SER A 68 14.35 -1.56 8.59
C SER A 68 15.61 -2.39 8.33
N GLN A 69 15.66 -3.10 7.19
CA GLN A 69 16.81 -3.91 6.77
C GLN A 69 17.77 -3.13 5.85
N HIS A 70 17.50 -1.84 5.62
CA HIS A 70 18.21 -1.05 4.63
C HIS A 70 19.53 -0.46 5.19
N ASN A 71 20.59 -0.47 4.38
CA ASN A 71 21.93 -0.06 4.80
C ASN A 71 22.24 1.42 4.53
N SER A 72 21.32 2.19 3.94
CA SER A 72 21.57 3.60 3.61
C SER A 72 21.71 4.53 4.82
N GLY A 73 21.25 4.11 6.00
CA GLY A 73 21.16 4.99 7.18
C GLY A 73 20.08 6.08 7.07
N LYS A 74 19.30 6.11 5.98
CA LYS A 74 18.14 7.01 5.87
C LYS A 74 17.01 6.52 6.78
N THR A 75 16.33 7.46 7.43
CA THR A 75 15.16 7.20 8.28
C THR A 75 13.88 7.40 7.47
N PRO A 76 13.03 6.36 7.30
CA PRO A 76 11.71 6.52 6.70
C PRO A 76 10.82 7.44 7.54
N VAL A 77 10.25 8.47 6.93
CA VAL A 77 9.34 9.41 7.61
C VAL A 77 8.07 9.60 6.79
N PHE A 78 6.93 9.30 7.40
CA PHE A 78 5.61 9.54 6.83
C PHE A 78 5.38 11.03 6.55
N GLN A 79 5.02 11.33 5.31
CA GLN A 79 4.71 12.66 4.85
C GLN A 79 3.21 12.87 4.89
N TYR A 80 2.76 13.86 5.66
CA TYR A 80 1.37 14.28 5.73
C TYR A 80 1.25 15.61 4.99
N SER A 81 0.57 15.60 3.85
CA SER A 81 0.31 16.77 3.03
C SER A 81 -1.18 17.02 2.93
N ASP A 82 -1.57 18.29 2.77
CA ASP A 82 -2.94 18.64 2.41
C ASP A 82 -3.29 18.01 1.05
N SER A 83 -4.28 17.11 1.05
CA SER A 83 -4.73 16.42 -0.16
C SER A 83 -5.66 17.28 -1.02
N GLY A 84 -6.04 18.47 -0.56
CA GLY A 84 -7.06 19.31 -1.18
C GLY A 84 -8.49 18.79 -0.99
N GLU A 85 -8.66 17.73 -0.21
CA GLU A 85 -9.96 17.17 0.17
C GLU A 85 -10.39 17.67 1.56
N VAL A 86 -11.65 17.42 1.94
CA VAL A 86 -12.12 17.78 3.29
C VAL A 86 -11.41 16.91 4.32
N MET A 87 -10.49 17.52 5.06
CA MET A 87 -9.73 16.84 6.11
C MET A 87 -10.44 16.90 7.46
N SER A 88 -10.41 15.79 8.19
CA SER A 88 -10.76 15.73 9.60
C SER A 88 -9.80 16.55 10.46
N ASP A 89 -10.22 16.89 11.68
CA ASP A 89 -9.39 17.61 12.64
C ASP A 89 -8.08 16.88 12.95
N ASN A 90 -8.12 15.54 13.00
CA ASN A 90 -6.93 14.72 13.20
C ASN A 90 -5.96 14.84 12.04
N GLU A 91 -6.44 14.75 10.79
CA GLU A 91 -5.58 14.87 9.61
C GLU A 91 -4.96 16.27 9.53
N ARG A 92 -5.73 17.33 9.82
CA ARG A 92 -5.19 18.70 9.83
C ARG A 92 -4.07 18.86 10.85
N LYS A 93 -4.25 18.32 12.06
CA LYS A 93 -3.19 18.32 13.09
C LYS A 93 -1.98 17.52 12.67
N MET A 94 -2.16 16.38 12.00
CA MET A 94 -1.04 15.61 11.48
C MET A 94 -0.25 16.41 10.43
N VAL A 95 -0.93 17.09 9.50
CA VAL A 95 -0.27 17.98 8.52
C VAL A 95 0.46 19.13 9.22
N GLU A 96 -0.13 19.75 10.23
CA GLU A 96 0.48 20.89 10.93
C GLU A 96 1.66 20.49 11.82
N TRP A 97 1.52 19.42 12.61
CA TRP A 97 2.42 19.13 13.73
C TRP A 97 3.47 18.05 13.42
N SER A 98 3.34 17.30 12.32
CA SER A 98 4.37 16.32 11.91
C SER A 98 5.55 16.97 11.19
N GLN A 99 5.49 18.27 10.91
CA GLN A 99 6.53 18.99 10.18
C GLN A 99 7.80 19.14 11.01
N MET A 100 8.96 19.05 10.34
CA MET A 100 10.26 19.29 10.96
C MET A 100 10.53 20.79 11.04
N ASN A 101 11.17 21.24 12.12
CA ASN A 101 11.50 22.65 12.31
C ASN A 101 12.46 23.15 11.22
N ALA A 102 12.26 24.40 10.80
CA ALA A 102 13.15 25.08 9.86
C ALA A 102 14.61 25.07 10.37
N GLY A 103 15.54 24.69 9.50
CA GLY A 103 16.97 24.59 9.83
C GLY A 103 17.42 23.24 10.40
N SER A 104 16.52 22.26 10.54
CA SER A 104 16.88 20.88 10.87
C SER A 104 17.65 20.22 9.71
N ASP A 105 18.63 19.38 10.03
CA ASP A 105 19.29 18.54 9.01
C ASP A 105 18.36 17.41 8.58
N VAL A 106 17.89 17.49 7.34
CA VAL A 106 16.96 16.52 6.72
C VAL A 106 17.65 15.63 5.69
N SER A 107 18.99 15.65 5.63
CA SER A 107 19.77 14.91 4.62
C SER A 107 19.56 13.38 4.69
N ASN A 108 19.24 12.84 5.87
CA ASN A 108 19.02 11.41 6.09
C ASN A 108 17.54 11.02 6.13
N ILE A 109 16.63 11.85 5.61
CA ILE A 109 15.21 11.51 5.57
C ILE A 109 14.88 10.75 4.28
N LEU A 110 14.11 9.67 4.41
CA LEU A 110 13.48 8.96 3.31
C LEU A 110 11.97 9.23 3.37
N PRO A 111 11.39 10.05 2.49
CA PRO A 111 9.97 10.37 2.54
C PRO A 111 9.10 9.15 2.21
N VAL A 112 8.05 8.96 3.02
CA VAL A 112 7.04 7.91 2.85
C VAL A 112 5.69 8.56 2.59
N TYR A 113 5.20 8.45 1.36
CA TYR A 113 3.90 8.96 0.94
C TYR A 113 2.83 7.88 1.04
N VAL A 114 1.67 8.26 1.59
CA VAL A 114 0.53 7.37 1.78
C VAL A 114 -0.61 7.81 0.87
N SER A 115 -1.23 6.88 0.14
CA SER A 115 -2.40 7.19 -0.68
C SER A 115 -3.42 6.08 -0.69
N TRP A 116 -4.69 6.43 -0.46
CA TRP A 116 -5.81 5.49 -0.58
C TRP A 116 -5.97 4.99 -2.02
N LYS A 117 -5.48 5.75 -3.00
CA LYS A 117 -5.46 5.36 -4.42
C LYS A 117 -4.64 4.10 -4.67
N LEU A 118 -3.73 3.76 -3.76
CA LEU A 118 -2.94 2.52 -3.77
C LEU A 118 -3.56 1.39 -2.93
N ASN A 119 -4.75 1.56 -2.36
CA ASN A 119 -5.43 0.51 -1.59
C ASN A 119 -5.81 -0.69 -2.48
N GLU A 120 -5.94 -1.86 -1.84
CA GLU A 120 -6.49 -3.09 -2.42
C GLU A 120 -7.84 -2.84 -3.12
N ARG A 121 -8.23 -3.73 -4.03
CA ARG A 121 -9.59 -3.76 -4.57
C ARG A 121 -10.62 -3.91 -3.44
N MET A 122 -11.61 -3.01 -3.38
CA MET A 122 -12.66 -3.08 -2.36
C MET A 122 -13.61 -4.25 -2.62
N TYR A 123 -13.78 -5.14 -1.64
CA TYR A 123 -14.52 -6.40 -1.83
C TYR A 123 -16.02 -6.31 -1.51
N GLY A 124 -16.52 -5.12 -1.19
CA GLY A 124 -17.93 -4.83 -0.93
C GLY A 124 -18.51 -5.73 0.16
N ASP A 125 -19.67 -6.29 -0.12
CA ASP A 125 -20.41 -7.17 0.80
C ASP A 125 -19.65 -8.47 1.13
N LEU A 126 -18.59 -8.80 0.38
CA LEU A 126 -17.79 -10.00 0.65
C LEU A 126 -16.79 -9.81 1.78
N GLN A 127 -16.45 -8.57 2.16
CA GLN A 127 -15.44 -8.31 3.20
C GLN A 127 -15.79 -9.01 4.52
N GLY A 128 -14.83 -9.75 5.08
CA GLY A 128 -14.99 -10.54 6.30
C GLY A 128 -15.59 -11.93 6.09
N MET A 129 -16.13 -12.23 4.90
CA MET A 129 -16.65 -13.56 4.60
C MET A 129 -15.50 -14.55 4.36
N ASN A 130 -15.68 -15.80 4.81
CA ASN A 130 -14.76 -16.89 4.49
C ASN A 130 -14.87 -17.28 3.02
N LYS A 131 -13.74 -17.35 2.32
CA LYS A 131 -13.70 -17.59 0.87
C LYS A 131 -14.27 -18.95 0.46
N GLN A 132 -14.11 -19.98 1.29
CA GLN A 132 -14.70 -21.29 1.01
C GLN A 132 -16.20 -21.26 1.22
N ALA A 133 -16.67 -20.73 2.35
CA ALA A 133 -18.11 -20.61 2.60
C ALA A 133 -18.82 -19.74 1.53
N THR A 134 -18.17 -18.68 1.05
CA THR A 134 -18.69 -17.86 -0.06
C THR A 134 -18.75 -18.66 -1.37
N ARG A 135 -17.75 -19.51 -1.65
CA ARG A 135 -17.78 -20.43 -2.80
C ARG A 135 -18.91 -21.44 -2.69
N ASP A 136 -19.09 -22.04 -1.51
CA ASP A 136 -20.17 -23.00 -1.27
C ASP A 136 -21.56 -22.34 -1.43
N LYS A 137 -21.69 -21.07 -1.05
CA LYS A 137 -22.94 -20.31 -1.13
C LYS A 137 -23.27 -19.79 -2.53
N PHE A 138 -22.29 -19.24 -3.25
CA PHE A 138 -22.52 -18.51 -4.50
C PHE A 138 -21.96 -19.23 -5.75
N GLY A 139 -21.21 -20.31 -5.56
CA GLY A 139 -20.55 -21.06 -6.62
C GLY A 139 -19.14 -20.56 -6.94
N ASP A 140 -18.27 -21.50 -7.29
CA ASP A 140 -16.85 -21.24 -7.61
C ASP A 140 -16.67 -20.26 -8.77
N GLU A 141 -17.44 -20.44 -9.85
CA GLU A 141 -17.35 -19.58 -11.04
C GLU A 141 -17.79 -18.16 -10.73
N GLN A 142 -18.87 -17.96 -9.97
CA GLN A 142 -19.33 -16.63 -9.58
C GLN A 142 -18.30 -15.91 -8.70
N VAL A 143 -17.73 -16.62 -7.72
CA VAL A 143 -16.69 -16.05 -6.85
C VAL A 143 -15.42 -15.75 -7.65
N LYS A 144 -15.09 -16.57 -8.65
CA LYS A 144 -13.95 -16.34 -9.54
C LYS A 144 -14.17 -15.10 -10.42
N ILE A 145 -15.36 -14.91 -10.97
CA ILE A 145 -15.75 -13.69 -11.71
C ILE A 145 -15.56 -12.47 -10.81
N TRP A 146 -16.16 -12.45 -9.62
CA TRP A 146 -16.02 -11.33 -8.68
C TRP A 146 -14.58 -11.04 -8.27
N ARG A 147 -13.68 -12.04 -8.27
CA ARG A 147 -12.28 -11.86 -7.87
C ARG A 147 -11.34 -11.49 -9.01
N ARG A 148 -11.66 -11.87 -10.25
CA ARG A 148 -10.69 -11.84 -11.36
C ARG A 148 -11.21 -11.17 -12.63
N SER A 149 -12.51 -10.91 -12.74
CA SER A 149 -13.05 -10.14 -13.86
C SER A 149 -12.47 -8.73 -13.83
N TYR A 150 -12.23 -8.18 -15.03
CA TYR A 150 -11.74 -6.83 -15.23
C TYR A 150 -12.81 -5.81 -14.81
N ASP A 151 -14.03 -5.97 -15.31
CA ASP A 151 -15.12 -5.00 -15.21
C ASP A 151 -16.22 -5.40 -14.20
N THR A 152 -16.25 -6.66 -13.76
CA THR A 152 -17.35 -7.17 -12.92
C THR A 152 -16.96 -7.12 -11.43
N PRO A 153 -17.56 -6.22 -10.62
CA PRO A 153 -17.28 -6.13 -9.19
C PRO A 153 -18.05 -7.20 -8.38
N PRO A 154 -17.60 -7.55 -7.16
CA PRO A 154 -18.49 -8.11 -6.16
C PRO A 154 -19.59 -7.10 -5.77
N PRO A 155 -20.70 -7.54 -5.14
CA PRO A 155 -21.77 -6.64 -4.70
C PRO A 155 -21.23 -5.51 -3.84
N ASN A 156 -21.57 -4.26 -4.18
CA ASN A 156 -21.09 -3.03 -3.54
C ASN A 156 -19.55 -2.92 -3.44
N GLY A 157 -18.80 -3.60 -4.33
CA GLY A 157 -17.35 -3.57 -4.37
C GLY A 157 -16.77 -2.84 -5.58
N GLU A 158 -15.45 -2.90 -5.73
CA GLU A 158 -14.73 -2.42 -6.91
C GLU A 158 -14.48 -3.56 -7.90
N SER A 159 -14.39 -3.23 -9.19
CA SER A 159 -13.80 -4.07 -10.23
C SER A 159 -12.30 -3.77 -10.37
N LEU A 160 -11.56 -4.56 -11.16
CA LEU A 160 -10.17 -4.20 -11.46
C LEU A 160 -10.09 -2.89 -12.26
N GLU A 161 -11.05 -2.65 -13.15
CA GLU A 161 -11.21 -1.40 -13.89
C GLU A 161 -11.39 -0.20 -12.94
N LEU A 162 -12.26 -0.31 -11.93
CA LEU A 162 -12.47 0.76 -10.96
C LEU A 162 -11.23 1.02 -10.10
N THR A 163 -10.54 -0.05 -9.66
CA THR A 163 -9.25 0.09 -8.96
C THR A 163 -8.20 0.75 -9.86
N ALA A 164 -8.15 0.40 -11.14
CA ALA A 164 -7.24 1.02 -12.11
C ALA A 164 -7.57 2.50 -12.34
N ALA A 165 -8.86 2.87 -12.39
CA ALA A 165 -9.33 4.23 -12.58
C ALA A 165 -8.86 5.21 -11.48
N ARG A 166 -8.57 4.72 -10.26
CA ARG A 166 -7.96 5.53 -9.19
C ARG A 166 -6.43 5.37 -9.10
N THR A 167 -5.89 4.21 -9.45
CA THR A 167 -4.45 3.91 -9.32
C THR A 167 -3.64 4.52 -10.46
N ILE A 168 -4.13 4.44 -11.70
CA ILE A 168 -3.45 4.96 -12.89
C ILE A 168 -3.25 6.48 -12.81
N PRO A 169 -4.24 7.30 -12.39
CA PRO A 169 -4.00 8.72 -12.18
C PRO A 169 -2.89 8.99 -11.16
N TYR A 170 -2.79 8.22 -10.07
CA TYR A 170 -1.70 8.37 -9.10
C TYR A 170 -0.34 8.02 -9.70
N LEU A 171 -0.26 6.93 -10.48
CA LEU A 171 0.93 6.58 -11.25
C LEU A 171 1.35 7.75 -12.16
N GLN A 172 0.42 8.29 -12.94
CA GLN A 172 0.70 9.34 -13.92
C GLN A 172 1.02 10.71 -13.30
N SER A 173 0.31 11.12 -12.25
CA SER A 173 0.46 12.45 -11.67
C SER A 173 1.55 12.54 -10.60
N THR A 174 1.98 11.41 -10.03
CA THR A 174 2.85 11.38 -8.85
C THR A 174 4.08 10.52 -9.07
N LEU A 175 3.92 9.25 -9.43
CA LEU A 175 5.06 8.33 -9.53
C LEU A 175 5.91 8.58 -10.78
N LEU A 176 5.28 8.73 -11.96
CA LEU A 176 6.02 8.92 -13.22
C LEU A 176 6.83 10.22 -13.23
N PRO A 177 6.33 11.39 -12.77
CA PRO A 177 7.15 12.60 -12.68
C PRO A 177 8.39 12.42 -11.81
N ALA A 178 8.25 11.80 -10.63
CA ALA A 178 9.40 11.51 -9.75
C ALA A 178 10.39 10.52 -10.39
N PHE A 179 9.89 9.52 -11.11
CA PHE A 179 10.72 8.57 -11.84
C PHE A 179 11.48 9.23 -13.01
N ASP A 180 10.82 10.12 -13.75
CA ASP A 180 11.40 10.87 -14.86
C ASP A 180 12.47 11.87 -14.40
N GLU A 181 12.37 12.37 -13.15
CA GLU A 181 13.42 13.13 -12.46
C GLU A 181 14.63 12.27 -12.05
N GLY A 182 14.58 10.96 -12.27
CA GLY A 182 15.68 10.03 -11.99
C GLY A 182 15.64 9.37 -10.61
N LYS A 183 14.56 9.55 -9.83
CA LYS A 183 14.44 9.01 -8.47
C LYS A 183 14.15 7.51 -8.46
N ASN A 184 14.74 6.79 -7.53
CA ASN A 184 14.42 5.39 -7.27
C ASN A 184 13.23 5.29 -6.32
N LEU A 185 12.14 4.69 -6.79
CA LEU A 185 10.88 4.65 -6.07
C LEU A 185 10.64 3.24 -5.52
N PHE A 186 10.30 3.15 -4.23
CA PHE A 186 9.87 1.91 -3.59
C PHE A 186 8.39 1.96 -3.26
N ILE A 187 7.60 1.05 -3.83
CA ILE A 187 6.15 1.00 -3.65
C ILE A 187 5.75 -0.30 -2.97
N ALA A 188 5.21 -0.19 -1.76
CA ALA A 188 4.62 -1.31 -1.03
C ALA A 188 3.09 -1.23 -1.07
N ALA A 189 2.43 -2.18 -1.73
CA ALA A 189 0.98 -2.14 -1.93
C ALA A 189 0.35 -3.55 -1.95
N HIS A 190 -0.68 -3.73 -2.77
CA HIS A 190 -1.50 -4.94 -2.85
C HIS A 190 -1.30 -5.65 -4.19
N GLY A 191 -2.00 -6.77 -4.38
CA GLY A 191 -1.87 -7.62 -5.57
C GLY A 191 -2.78 -7.24 -6.72
#